data_AF-A0A8T3RG06-F1
#
_entry.id   AF-A0A8T3RG06-F1
#
_cell.length_a   1.000
_cell.length_b   1.000
_cell.length_c   1.000
_cell.angle_alpha   90.00
_cell.angle_beta   90.00
_cell.angle_gamma   90.00
#
_symmetry.space_group_name_H-M   'P 1'
#
loop_
_entity.id
_entity.type
_entity.pdbx_description
1 polymer ?
#
loop_
_entity_poly.entity_id
_entity_poly.type
_entity_poly.pdbx_seq_one_letter_code
_entity_poly.pdbx_strand_id
1 'polypeptide(L)'
;MSEPAVSDHSVEPPSAVDVGRWAEADRAARPQRVARLRDRLEREGVDVYFGVRRENTRYLTGFALGDGEEKVAGVSGQFLVSIDEVVVLADSRNTLQAREECPEARVEQVYNDLPARWPELVGGLRPAGDANGVRRVAIEAGFVSHATWTRLAAAVPEVELLPVEGWVEDLRQTKEPAELERVAAACAVADAA
;
A
#
# COMPACT_ATOMS: atom_id res chain seq x y z
N MET A 1 49.09 16.38 -25.29
CA MET A 1 48.21 15.56 -24.44
C MET A 1 46.83 16.12 -24.64
N SER A 2 46.01 15.47 -25.46
CA SER A 2 44.63 15.91 -25.70
C SER A 2 43.78 15.41 -24.54
N GLU A 3 43.07 16.33 -23.86
CA GLU A 3 41.99 15.97 -22.94
C GLU A 3 40.95 15.13 -23.68
N PRO A 4 40.40 14.08 -23.06
CA PRO A 4 39.29 13.37 -23.65
C PRO A 4 38.07 14.30 -23.63
N ALA A 5 37.38 14.39 -24.77
CA ALA A 5 36.10 15.06 -24.86
C ALA A 5 35.14 14.43 -23.84
N VAL A 6 34.58 15.25 -22.95
CA VAL A 6 33.44 14.87 -22.12
C VAL A 6 32.33 14.51 -23.10
N SER A 7 32.01 13.23 -23.23
CA SER A 7 30.85 12.80 -23.98
C SER A 7 29.63 13.37 -23.30
N ASP A 8 28.89 14.20 -24.03
CA ASP A 8 27.57 14.69 -23.69
C ASP A 8 26.61 13.49 -23.65
N HIS A 9 26.60 12.79 -22.51
CA HIS A 9 25.66 11.72 -22.23
C HIS A 9 24.33 12.35 -21.80
N SER A 10 23.61 12.92 -22.77
CA SER A 10 22.21 13.24 -22.58
C SER A 10 21.43 11.93 -22.45
N VAL A 11 21.24 11.49 -21.21
CA VAL A 11 20.33 10.38 -20.91
C VAL A 11 18.91 10.90 -21.15
N GLU A 12 18.25 10.39 -22.18
CA GLU A 12 16.84 10.72 -22.40
C GLU A 12 15.99 10.15 -21.24
N PRO A 13 15.06 10.94 -20.68
CA PRO A 13 14.16 10.45 -19.66
C PRO A 13 13.28 9.33 -20.24
N PRO A 14 12.75 8.42 -19.39
CA PRO A 14 11.88 7.34 -19.84
C PRO A 14 10.73 7.83 -20.72
N SER A 15 10.49 7.13 -21.83
CA SER A 15 9.40 7.47 -22.73
C SER A 15 8.04 7.13 -22.11
N ALA A 16 6.96 7.68 -22.66
CA ALA A 16 5.60 7.31 -22.27
C ALA A 16 5.32 5.80 -22.47
N VAL A 17 5.99 5.17 -23.45
CA VAL A 17 5.89 3.72 -23.70
C VAL A 17 6.53 2.92 -22.56
N ASP A 18 7.70 3.34 -22.08
CA ASP A 18 8.38 2.70 -20.94
C ASP A 18 7.53 2.82 -19.68
N VAL A 19 7.02 4.03 -19.39
CA VAL A 19 6.16 4.29 -18.24
C VAL A 19 4.89 3.44 -18.29
N GLY A 20 4.24 3.36 -19.46
CA GLY A 20 3.04 2.53 -19.67
C GLY A 20 3.32 1.04 -19.48
N ARG A 21 4.40 0.51 -20.07
CA ARG A 21 4.82 -0.89 -19.89
C ARG A 21 5.04 -1.21 -18.43
N TRP A 22 5.74 -0.34 -17.71
CA TRP A 22 5.99 -0.58 -16.30
C TRP A 22 4.70 -0.53 -15.47
N ALA A 23 3.81 0.43 -15.75
CA ALA A 23 2.53 0.54 -15.03
C ALA A 23 1.68 -0.75 -15.17
N GLU A 24 1.67 -1.34 -16.37
CA GLU A 24 1.00 -2.62 -16.60
C GLU A 24 1.69 -3.78 -15.84
N ALA A 25 3.02 -3.84 -15.89
CA ALA A 25 3.78 -4.85 -15.15
C ALA A 25 3.57 -4.74 -13.62
N ASP A 26 3.43 -3.52 -13.10
CA ASP A 26 3.10 -3.29 -11.70
C ASP A 26 1.70 -3.80 -11.37
N ARG A 27 0.69 -3.47 -12.19
CA ARG A 27 -0.68 -3.97 -12.02
C ARG A 27 -0.71 -5.49 -12.01
N ALA A 28 -0.05 -6.14 -12.97
CA ALA A 28 0.02 -7.59 -13.07
C ALA A 28 0.72 -8.27 -11.86
N ALA A 29 1.61 -7.57 -11.17
CA ALA A 29 2.33 -8.12 -10.01
C ALA A 29 1.52 -8.06 -8.70
N ARG A 30 0.56 -7.13 -8.57
CA ARG A 30 -0.19 -6.88 -7.31
C ARG A 30 -0.88 -8.12 -6.74
N PRO A 31 -1.57 -8.98 -7.51
CA PRO A 31 -2.21 -10.17 -6.96
C PRO A 31 -1.22 -11.10 -6.25
N GLN A 32 -0.02 -11.28 -6.81
CA GLN A 32 1.02 -12.10 -6.19
C GLN A 32 1.60 -11.45 -4.93
N ARG A 33 1.73 -10.12 -4.91
CA ARG A 33 2.17 -9.37 -3.71
C ARG A 33 1.17 -9.52 -2.57
N VAL A 34 -0.12 -9.38 -2.87
CA VAL A 34 -1.22 -9.59 -1.91
C VAL A 34 -1.26 -11.05 -1.43
N ALA A 35 -1.08 -12.03 -2.33
CA ALA A 35 -1.00 -13.43 -1.96
C ALA A 35 0.13 -13.70 -0.95
N ARG A 36 1.35 -13.17 -1.18
CA ARG A 36 2.46 -13.30 -0.22
C ARG A 36 2.17 -12.68 1.15
N LEU A 37 1.42 -11.57 1.19
CA LEU A 37 0.97 -10.98 2.46
C LEU A 37 -0.06 -11.88 3.15
N ARG A 38 -1.00 -12.47 2.40
CA ARG A 38 -1.99 -13.42 2.93
C ARG A 38 -1.35 -14.70 3.47
N ASP A 39 -0.34 -15.23 2.79
CA ASP A 39 0.46 -16.35 3.31
C ASP A 39 1.12 -16.00 4.65
N ARG A 40 1.51 -14.72 4.84
CA ARG A 40 2.03 -14.24 6.13
C ARG A 40 0.94 -14.12 7.19
N LEU A 41 -0.23 -13.60 6.83
CA LEU A 41 -1.38 -13.54 7.74
C LEU A 41 -1.73 -14.93 8.28
N GLU A 42 -1.82 -15.93 7.40
CA GLU A 42 -2.10 -17.31 7.79
C GLU A 42 -1.02 -17.88 8.73
N ARG A 43 0.26 -17.75 8.37
CA ARG A 43 1.37 -18.25 9.19
C ARG A 43 1.45 -17.63 10.58
N GLU A 44 1.10 -16.35 10.72
CA GLU A 44 1.15 -15.61 11.98
C GLU A 44 -0.18 -15.68 12.77
N GLY A 45 -1.19 -16.37 12.20
CA GLY A 45 -2.53 -16.47 12.77
C GLY A 45 -3.23 -15.12 12.91
N VAL A 46 -3.04 -14.24 11.93
CA VAL A 46 -3.64 -12.89 11.87
C VAL A 46 -4.74 -12.90 10.82
N ASP A 47 -5.86 -12.25 11.11
CA ASP A 47 -7.01 -12.23 10.20
C ASP A 47 -6.92 -11.12 9.15
N VAL A 48 -6.45 -9.94 9.58
CA VAL A 48 -6.45 -8.74 8.76
C VAL A 48 -5.15 -7.97 8.95
N TYR A 49 -4.59 -7.47 7.85
CA TYR A 49 -3.54 -6.46 7.86
C TYR A 49 -4.14 -5.07 7.66
N PHE A 50 -3.80 -4.11 8.50
CA PHE A 50 -4.13 -2.69 8.32
C PHE A 50 -2.86 -1.90 8.03
N GLY A 51 -2.71 -1.48 6.78
CA GLY A 51 -1.61 -0.66 6.30
C GLY A 51 -1.97 0.81 6.22
N VAL A 52 -1.06 1.67 6.68
CA VAL A 52 -1.23 3.13 6.70
C VAL A 52 -0.14 3.86 5.93
N ARG A 53 0.95 3.17 5.59
CA ARG A 53 2.06 3.73 4.84
C ARG A 53 1.75 3.80 3.35
N ARG A 54 1.88 5.00 2.77
CA ARG A 54 1.71 5.26 1.33
C ARG A 54 2.55 4.35 0.43
N GLU A 55 3.75 3.97 0.86
CA GLU A 55 4.61 3.11 0.05
C GLU A 55 4.06 1.68 -0.01
N ASN A 56 3.46 1.21 1.08
CA ASN A 56 2.85 -0.10 1.17
C ASN A 56 1.49 -0.10 0.45
N THR A 57 0.75 1.00 0.54
CA THR A 57 -0.45 1.26 -0.27
C THR A 57 -0.14 1.14 -1.76
N ARG A 58 0.81 1.93 -2.28
CA ARG A 58 1.16 1.91 -3.70
C ARG A 58 1.63 0.52 -4.14
N TYR A 59 2.42 -0.16 -3.32
CA TYR A 59 2.95 -1.48 -3.64
C TYR A 59 1.87 -2.56 -3.75
N LEU A 60 0.88 -2.55 -2.84
CA LEU A 60 -0.15 -3.60 -2.77
C LEU A 60 -1.41 -3.28 -3.56
N THR A 61 -1.81 -2.01 -3.63
CA THR A 61 -3.11 -1.60 -4.20
C THR A 61 -2.93 -0.83 -5.51
N GLY A 62 -1.79 -0.14 -5.66
CA GLY A 62 -1.53 0.75 -6.79
C GLY A 62 -1.97 2.19 -6.56
N PHE A 63 -2.70 2.48 -5.48
CA PHE A 63 -3.14 3.85 -5.18
C PHE A 63 -1.92 4.74 -4.89
N ALA A 64 -1.85 5.87 -5.59
CA ALA A 64 -0.77 6.83 -5.44
C ALA A 64 -1.32 8.24 -5.26
N LEU A 65 -1.04 8.84 -4.10
CA LEU A 65 -1.29 10.26 -3.87
C LEU A 65 -0.26 11.09 -4.65
N GLY A 66 -0.71 12.17 -5.27
CA GLY A 66 0.15 13.16 -5.91
C GLY A 66 0.95 13.98 -4.91
N ASP A 67 1.95 14.71 -5.41
CA ASP A 67 2.83 15.52 -4.58
C ASP A 67 2.05 16.59 -3.78
N GLY A 68 2.15 16.54 -2.46
CA GLY A 68 1.49 17.45 -1.53
C GLY A 68 0.10 16.98 -1.09
N GLU A 69 -0.53 16.03 -1.79
CA GLU A 69 -1.83 15.47 -1.41
C GLU A 69 -1.72 14.65 -0.11
N GLU A 70 -0.57 14.04 0.15
CA GLU A 70 -0.31 13.23 1.34
C GLU A 70 -0.53 13.99 2.65
N LYS A 71 -0.36 15.31 2.64
CA LYS A 71 -0.52 16.17 3.83
C LYS A 71 -1.98 16.37 4.21
N VAL A 72 -2.88 16.18 3.26
CA VAL A 72 -4.31 16.44 3.42
C VAL A 72 -5.18 15.22 3.12
N ALA A 73 -4.60 14.10 2.69
CA ALA A 73 -5.31 12.86 2.34
C ALA A 73 -6.09 12.24 3.50
N GLY A 74 -5.71 12.56 4.75
CA GLY A 74 -6.34 12.00 5.94
C GLY A 74 -6.11 10.49 6.00
N VAL A 75 -7.20 9.73 5.91
CA VAL A 75 -7.15 8.25 5.86
C VAL A 75 -7.12 7.70 4.43
N SER A 76 -7.19 8.57 3.41
CA SER A 76 -7.19 8.13 2.02
C SER A 76 -5.88 7.43 1.68
N GLY A 77 -5.98 6.25 1.08
CA GLY A 77 -4.85 5.38 0.79
C GLY A 77 -4.50 4.41 1.92
N GLN A 78 -5.02 4.58 3.14
CA GLN A 78 -4.93 3.49 4.13
C GLN A 78 -5.77 2.30 3.64
N PHE A 79 -5.37 1.08 4.00
CA PHE A 79 -5.97 -0.12 3.42
C PHE A 79 -6.02 -1.29 4.38
N LEU A 80 -6.97 -2.19 4.14
CA LEU A 80 -7.13 -3.46 4.84
C LEU A 80 -6.91 -4.60 3.87
N VAL A 81 -6.21 -5.64 4.28
CA VAL A 81 -6.09 -6.90 3.54
C VAL A 81 -6.62 -8.01 4.42
N SER A 82 -7.72 -8.64 4.01
CA SER A 82 -8.19 -9.91 4.56
C SER A 82 -7.72 -11.07 3.68
N ILE A 83 -8.16 -12.27 4.01
CA ILE A 83 -7.86 -13.48 3.25
C ILE A 83 -8.39 -13.46 1.81
N ASP A 84 -9.46 -12.71 1.53
CA ASP A 84 -10.19 -12.74 0.28
C ASP A 84 -10.36 -11.38 -0.39
N GLU A 85 -10.31 -10.27 0.35
CA GLU A 85 -10.44 -8.93 -0.21
C GLU A 85 -9.30 -7.98 0.19
N VAL A 86 -9.20 -6.89 -0.57
CA VAL A 86 -8.41 -5.70 -0.25
C VAL A 86 -9.37 -4.53 -0.22
N VAL A 87 -9.35 -3.75 0.85
CA VAL A 87 -10.18 -2.56 1.01
C VAL A 87 -9.28 -1.33 1.05
N VAL A 88 -9.51 -0.37 0.15
CA VAL A 88 -8.81 0.92 0.15
C VAL A 88 -9.76 1.97 0.71
N LEU A 89 -9.31 2.69 1.74
CA LEU A 89 -10.05 3.80 2.30
C LEU A 89 -9.80 5.04 1.44
N ALA A 90 -10.86 5.78 1.13
CA ALA A 90 -10.76 7.05 0.42
C ALA A 90 -11.82 8.02 0.95
N ASP A 91 -11.47 9.28 1.07
CA ASP A 91 -12.49 10.32 1.26
C ASP A 91 -13.11 10.74 -0.08
N SER A 92 -14.09 11.65 -0.05
CA SER A 92 -14.80 12.09 -1.26
C SER A 92 -13.89 12.71 -2.33
N ARG A 93 -12.73 13.25 -1.98
CA ARG A 93 -11.77 13.84 -2.93
C ARG A 93 -11.03 12.76 -3.70
N ASN A 94 -10.77 11.63 -3.04
CA ASN A 94 -9.94 10.54 -3.57
C ASN A 94 -10.76 9.34 -4.06
N THR A 95 -12.08 9.27 -3.81
CA THR A 95 -12.90 8.09 -4.15
C THR A 95 -12.85 7.71 -5.64
N LEU A 96 -12.93 8.69 -6.56
CA LEU A 96 -12.92 8.39 -8.01
C LEU A 96 -11.55 7.84 -8.43
N GLN A 97 -10.48 8.51 -8.03
CA GLN A 97 -9.11 8.07 -8.30
C GLN A 97 -8.83 6.68 -7.72
N ALA A 98 -9.22 6.42 -6.46
CA ALA A 98 -9.04 5.13 -5.83
C ALA A 98 -9.73 4.00 -6.62
N ARG A 99 -10.93 4.25 -7.17
CA ARG A 99 -11.65 3.26 -8.01
C ARG A 99 -10.96 3.01 -9.34
N GLU A 100 -10.34 4.02 -9.94
CA GLU A 100 -9.61 3.89 -11.20
C GLU A 100 -8.26 3.19 -11.02
N GLU A 101 -7.52 3.53 -9.96
CA GLU A 101 -6.18 3.00 -9.71
C GLU A 101 -6.18 1.61 -9.06
N CYS A 102 -7.21 1.30 -8.28
CA CYS A 102 -7.36 0.05 -7.53
C CYS A 102 -8.60 -0.76 -7.98
N PRO A 103 -8.70 -1.19 -9.25
CA PRO A 103 -9.90 -1.88 -9.75
C PRO A 103 -10.16 -3.24 -9.09
N GLU A 104 -9.13 -3.83 -8.47
CA GLU A 104 -9.20 -5.12 -7.75
C GLU A 104 -9.57 -4.96 -6.27
N ALA A 105 -9.54 -3.73 -5.76
CA ALA A 105 -9.84 -3.43 -4.36
C ALA A 105 -11.26 -2.88 -4.22
N ARG A 106 -11.90 -3.19 -3.10
CA ARG A 106 -13.11 -2.49 -2.68
C ARG A 106 -12.72 -1.11 -2.15
N VAL A 107 -13.28 -0.05 -2.73
CA VAL A 107 -13.08 1.31 -2.23
C VAL A 107 -14.16 1.65 -1.23
N GLU A 108 -13.77 1.85 0.04
CA GLU A 108 -14.67 2.29 1.10
C GLU A 108 -14.52 3.79 1.32
N GLN A 109 -15.65 4.51 1.23
CA GLN A 109 -15.64 5.95 1.46
C GLN A 109 -15.61 6.25 2.97
N VAL A 110 -14.47 6.72 3.46
CA VAL A 110 -14.27 7.09 4.88
C VAL A 110 -13.83 8.55 4.95
N TYR A 111 -14.70 9.40 5.46
CA TYR A 111 -14.41 10.81 5.71
C TYR A 111 -14.20 11.02 7.20
N ASN A 112 -13.03 11.55 7.60
CA ASN A 112 -12.65 11.97 8.96
C ASN A 112 -13.32 11.23 10.14
N ASP A 113 -12.51 10.50 10.91
CA ASP A 113 -12.89 9.65 12.08
C ASP A 113 -12.95 8.15 11.78
N LEU A 114 -11.80 7.58 11.41
CA LEU A 114 -11.62 6.14 11.24
C LEU A 114 -12.15 5.30 12.42
N PRO A 115 -11.90 5.65 13.71
CA PRO A 115 -12.46 4.91 14.84
C PRO A 115 -13.97 4.70 14.80
N ALA A 116 -14.76 5.67 14.33
CA ALA A 116 -16.20 5.52 14.24
C ALA A 116 -16.64 4.48 13.18
N ARG A 117 -15.87 4.35 12.10
CA ARG A 117 -16.12 3.39 11.01
C ARG A 117 -15.45 2.03 11.25
N TRP A 118 -14.50 1.97 12.17
CA TRP A 118 -13.68 0.80 12.44
C TRP A 118 -14.47 -0.49 12.75
N PRO A 119 -15.56 -0.48 13.56
CA PRO A 119 -16.33 -1.68 13.83
C PRO A 119 -17.00 -2.28 12.58
N GLU A 120 -17.53 -1.42 11.71
CA GLU A 120 -18.14 -1.85 10.45
C GLU A 120 -17.10 -2.34 9.46
N LEU A 121 -15.96 -1.64 9.36
CA LEU A 121 -14.84 -2.03 8.52
C LEU A 121 -14.33 -3.42 8.89
N VAL A 122 -14.01 -3.65 10.17
CA VAL A 122 -13.46 -4.93 10.65
C VAL A 122 -14.53 -6.02 10.64
N GLY A 123 -15.76 -5.70 11.04
CA GLY A 123 -16.87 -6.64 11.07
C GLY A 123 -17.35 -7.10 9.69
N GLY A 124 -17.08 -6.32 8.64
CA GLY A 124 -17.38 -6.68 7.26
C GLY A 124 -16.36 -7.60 6.59
N LEU A 125 -15.18 -7.82 7.20
CA LEU A 125 -14.11 -8.63 6.62
C LEU A 125 -14.19 -10.10 7.02
N ARG A 126 -13.78 -10.98 6.11
CA ARG A 126 -13.64 -12.41 6.40
C ARG A 126 -12.36 -12.69 7.19
N PRO A 127 -12.41 -13.45 8.30
CA PRO A 127 -11.20 -13.90 9.00
C PRO A 127 -10.41 -14.92 8.16
N ALA A 128 -9.15 -15.15 8.53
CA ALA A 128 -8.29 -16.10 7.81
C ALA A 128 -8.75 -17.56 8.03
N GLY A 129 -9.34 -17.87 9.19
CA GLY A 129 -9.85 -19.20 9.55
C GLY A 129 -11.37 -19.31 9.61
N ASP A 130 -11.87 -20.33 10.32
CA ASP A 130 -13.30 -20.64 10.48
C ASP A 130 -13.99 -19.84 11.62
N ALA A 131 -13.33 -18.80 12.13
CA ALA A 131 -13.86 -18.00 13.21
C ALA A 131 -15.12 -17.22 12.78
N ASN A 132 -16.01 -16.97 13.75
CA ASN A 132 -17.19 -16.12 13.54
C ASN A 132 -16.81 -14.63 13.66
N GLY A 133 -16.02 -14.15 12.70
CA GLY A 133 -15.52 -12.77 12.61
C GLY A 133 -14.02 -12.62 12.89
N VAL A 134 -13.49 -11.46 12.52
CA VAL A 134 -12.10 -11.05 12.76
C VAL A 134 -11.78 -11.01 14.26
N ARG A 135 -10.63 -11.55 14.66
CA ARG A 135 -10.13 -11.56 16.03
C ARG A 135 -8.79 -10.86 16.19
N ARG A 136 -7.96 -10.85 15.14
CA ARG A 136 -6.59 -10.32 15.21
C ARG A 136 -6.29 -9.44 14.01
N VAL A 137 -5.99 -8.16 14.26
CA VAL A 137 -5.63 -7.19 13.22
C VAL A 137 -4.18 -6.76 13.42
N ALA A 138 -3.32 -7.06 12.46
CA ALA A 138 -1.97 -6.52 12.41
C ALA A 138 -1.99 -5.07 11.93
N ILE A 139 -1.34 -4.17 12.67
CA ILE A 139 -1.27 -2.74 12.36
C ILE A 139 0.19 -2.29 12.30
N GLU A 140 0.53 -1.47 11.31
CA GLU A 140 1.83 -0.79 11.17
C GLU A 140 2.05 0.23 12.31
N ALA A 141 2.34 -0.25 13.52
CA ALA A 141 2.28 0.52 14.76
C ALA A 141 3.24 1.72 14.77
N GLY A 142 4.41 1.60 14.14
CA GLY A 142 5.38 2.69 13.99
C GLY A 142 4.85 3.90 13.20
N PHE A 143 3.71 3.77 12.51
CA PHE A 143 3.10 4.80 11.67
C PHE A 143 1.69 5.20 12.14
N VAL A 144 1.24 4.68 13.28
CA VAL A 144 -0.06 5.01 13.87
C VAL A 144 0.17 5.75 15.19
N SER A 145 -0.49 6.90 15.35
CA SER A 145 -0.40 7.62 16.63
C SER A 145 -0.99 6.78 17.77
N HIS A 146 -0.42 6.89 18.98
CA HIS A 146 -0.96 6.21 20.16
C HIS A 146 -2.44 6.53 20.42
N ALA A 147 -2.86 7.77 20.13
CA ALA A 147 -4.26 8.19 20.24
C ALA A 147 -5.17 7.44 19.25
N THR A 148 -4.73 7.30 17.99
CA THR A 148 -5.45 6.50 16.99
C THR A 148 -5.51 5.05 17.42
N TRP A 149 -4.39 4.44 17.80
CA TRP A 149 -4.32 3.05 18.28
C TRP A 149 -5.33 2.80 19.41
N THR A 150 -5.31 3.65 20.43
CA THR A 150 -6.19 3.52 21.61
C THR A 150 -7.66 3.59 21.21
N ARG A 151 -8.02 4.49 20.28
CA ARG A 151 -9.39 4.65 19.79
C ARG A 151 -9.84 3.46 18.94
N LEU A 152 -8.96 2.92 18.08
CA LEU A 152 -9.26 1.72 17.31
C LEU A 152 -9.48 0.52 18.23
N ALA A 153 -8.62 0.33 19.24
CA ALA A 153 -8.75 -0.76 20.21
C ALA A 153 -10.04 -0.66 21.03
N ALA A 154 -10.42 0.56 21.43
CA ALA A 154 -11.65 0.81 22.17
C ALA A 154 -12.92 0.62 21.31
N ALA A 155 -12.83 0.81 19.99
CA ALA A 155 -13.97 0.67 19.09
C ALA A 155 -14.38 -0.80 18.87
N VAL A 156 -13.44 -1.74 18.97
CA VAL A 156 -13.65 -3.20 18.82
C VAL A 156 -12.89 -3.97 19.90
N PRO A 157 -13.31 -3.89 21.18
CA PRO A 157 -12.54 -4.44 22.31
C PRO A 157 -12.35 -5.98 22.26
N GLU A 158 -13.15 -6.68 21.47
CA GLU A 158 -13.05 -8.12 21.22
C GLU A 158 -12.00 -8.51 20.16
N VAL A 159 -11.41 -7.52 19.48
CA VAL A 159 -10.39 -7.70 18.45
C VAL A 159 -9.03 -7.26 19.01
N GLU A 160 -8.07 -8.18 18.99
CA GLU A 160 -6.70 -7.91 19.36
C GLU A 160 -5.99 -7.11 18.26
N LEU A 161 -5.45 -5.94 18.59
CA LEU A 161 -4.58 -5.17 17.70
C LEU A 161 -3.13 -5.58 17.93
N LEU A 162 -2.49 -6.13 16.91
CA LEU A 162 -1.12 -6.61 16.96
C LEU A 162 -0.19 -5.58 16.32
N PRO A 163 0.80 -5.04 17.06
CA PRO A 163 1.77 -4.13 16.47
C PRO A 163 2.71 -4.93 15.57
N VAL A 164 2.81 -4.55 14.30
CA VAL A 164 3.74 -5.16 13.35
C VAL A 164 4.60 -4.11 12.67
N GLU A 165 5.80 -4.51 12.28
CA GLU A 165 6.75 -3.72 11.51
C GLU A 165 7.46 -4.61 10.49
N GLY A 166 7.82 -4.05 9.33
CA GLY A 166 8.64 -4.73 8.35
C GLY A 166 7.90 -5.72 7.44
N TRP A 167 6.59 -5.94 7.64
CA TRP A 167 5.89 -7.03 6.95
C TRP A 167 5.85 -6.87 5.43
N VAL A 168 5.50 -5.68 4.95
CA VAL A 168 5.43 -5.37 3.53
C VAL A 168 6.81 -4.93 3.02
N GLU A 169 7.64 -4.36 3.88
CA GLU A 169 9.02 -4.01 3.60
C GLU A 169 9.83 -5.24 3.21
N ASP A 170 9.67 -6.36 3.91
CA ASP A 170 10.27 -7.65 3.57
C ASP A 170 9.87 -8.11 2.15
N LEU A 171 8.60 -7.93 1.78
CA LEU A 171 8.13 -8.25 0.43
C LEU A 171 8.77 -7.34 -0.62
N ARG A 172 8.92 -6.05 -0.28
CA ARG A 172 9.49 -5.01 -1.15
C ARG A 172 11.01 -5.08 -1.29
N GLN A 173 11.70 -5.84 -0.45
CA GLN A 173 13.16 -6.02 -0.56
C GLN A 173 13.54 -6.74 -1.86
N THR A 174 12.73 -7.72 -2.29
CA THR A 174 12.95 -8.41 -3.56
C THR A 174 12.20 -7.69 -4.68
N LYS A 175 12.96 -7.12 -5.62
CA LYS A 175 12.40 -6.34 -6.73
C LYS A 175 11.94 -7.21 -7.89
N GLU A 176 10.79 -6.87 -8.45
CA GLU A 176 10.38 -7.40 -9.74
C GLU A 176 11.18 -6.77 -10.89
N PRO A 177 11.34 -7.44 -12.06
CA PRO A 177 12.16 -6.92 -13.16
C PRO A 177 11.79 -5.50 -13.60
N ALA A 178 10.50 -5.17 -13.68
CA ALA A 178 10.05 -3.83 -14.03
C ALA A 178 10.38 -2.78 -12.95
N GLU A 179 10.47 -3.15 -11.67
CA GLU A 179 10.95 -2.24 -10.63
C GLU A 179 12.45 -1.96 -10.80
N LEU A 180 13.25 -2.98 -11.13
CA LEU A 180 14.69 -2.81 -11.39
C LEU A 180 14.94 -1.90 -12.59
N GLU A 181 14.18 -2.06 -13.67
CA GLU A 181 14.24 -1.18 -14.84
C GLU A 181 13.94 0.28 -14.48
N ARG A 182 12.89 0.52 -13.68
CA ARG A 182 12.55 1.88 -13.21
C ARG A 182 13.65 2.48 -12.33
N VAL A 183 14.23 1.70 -11.43
CA VAL A 183 15.32 2.17 -10.56
C VAL A 183 16.55 2.52 -11.40
N ALA A 184 16.93 1.67 -12.36
CA ALA A 184 18.05 1.94 -13.26
C ALA A 184 17.82 3.21 -14.09
N ALA A 185 16.60 3.40 -14.61
CA ALA A 185 16.25 4.60 -15.33
C ALA A 185 16.28 5.87 -14.46
N ALA A 186 15.80 5.79 -13.22
CA ALA A 186 15.87 6.90 -12.27
C ALA A 186 17.32 7.26 -11.92
N CYS A 187 18.19 6.27 -11.71
CA CYS A 187 19.63 6.49 -11.52
C CYS A 187 20.26 7.19 -12.73
N ALA A 188 19.97 6.74 -13.95
CA ALA A 188 20.53 7.32 -15.15
C ALA A 188 20.13 8.80 -15.34
N VAL A 189 18.88 9.16 -15.00
CA VAL A 189 18.42 10.56 -15.00
C VAL A 189 19.14 11.38 -13.92
N ALA A 190 19.31 10.82 -12.72
CA ALA A 190 20.01 11.51 -11.64
C ALA A 190 21.51 11.71 -11.92
N ASP A 191 22.17 10.73 -12.55
CA ASP A 191 23.58 10.80 -12.95
C ASP A 191 23.83 11.86 -14.04
N ALA A 192 22.79 12.19 -14.83
CA ALA A 192 22.85 13.20 -15.89
C ALA A 192 22.50 14.62 -15.43
N ALA A 193 22.08 14.82 -14.17
CA ALA A 193 21.67 16.11 -13.61
C ALA A 193 22.83 16.84 -12.90
#